data_AF-A0AA97FB70-F1
#
_entry.id   AF-A0AA97FB70-F1
#
_cell.length_a   1.000
_cell.length_b   1.000
_cell.length_c   1.000
_cell.angle_alpha   90.00
_cell.angle_beta   90.00
_cell.angle_gamma   90.00
#
_symmetry.space_group_name_H-M   'P 1'
#
loop_
_entity.id
_entity.type
_entity.pdbx_description
1 polymer ?
#
loop_
_entity_poly.entity_id
_entity_poly.type
_entity_poly.pdbx_seq_one_letter_code
_entity_poly.pdbx_strand_id
1 'polypeptide(L)'
;MSTRLSSIIIALSMALGTAPAIAQQQQQGLSELAANDFRCFALMGAQRDLLLNRTDVDAEQKAGRLIELNVLTAFYNGRSSQYNANQVSSALQGTTRQLLAMEQAALDAEMQRCTNFYLNVRQSMTEARAQAAQAISGQQQQ
;
A
#
# COMPACT_ATOMS: atom_id res chain seq x y z
N MET A 1 63.17 8.15 -53.22
CA MET A 1 62.72 9.43 -52.63
C MET A 1 61.76 9.11 -51.50
N SER A 2 62.10 9.54 -50.29
CA SER A 2 61.28 9.41 -49.08
C SER A 2 60.02 10.28 -49.15
N THR A 3 58.90 9.80 -48.62
CA THR A 3 58.29 10.42 -47.42
C THR A 3 57.20 9.52 -46.83
N ARG A 4 57.26 9.42 -45.50
CA ARG A 4 56.33 8.72 -44.59
C ARG A 4 55.11 9.59 -44.32
N LEU A 5 54.04 8.98 -43.79
CA LEU A 5 53.11 9.47 -42.74
C LEU A 5 52.08 8.33 -42.52
N SER A 6 52.27 7.44 -41.54
CA SER A 6 51.82 7.55 -40.14
C SER A 6 50.36 7.98 -39.99
N SER A 7 49.44 7.05 -39.74
CA SER A 7 48.79 6.92 -38.42
C SER A 7 47.86 5.71 -38.35
N ILE A 8 48.10 4.93 -37.30
CA ILE A 8 47.36 3.77 -36.82
C ILE A 8 46.21 4.28 -35.94
N ILE A 9 44.98 3.80 -36.14
CA ILE A 9 43.99 3.72 -35.06
C ILE A 9 43.56 2.26 -34.95
N ILE A 10 44.14 1.58 -33.96
CA ILE A 10 43.69 0.31 -33.44
C ILE A 10 42.56 0.61 -32.46
N ALA A 11 41.33 0.20 -32.78
CA ALA A 11 40.28 0.01 -31.78
C ALA A 11 40.01 -1.50 -31.67
N LEU A 12 40.88 -2.17 -30.90
CA LEU A 12 40.70 -3.53 -30.42
C LEU A 12 39.81 -3.47 -29.16
N SER A 13 38.57 -3.96 -29.23
CA SER A 13 37.83 -4.53 -28.08
C SER A 13 36.69 -5.38 -28.65
N MET A 14 36.98 -6.59 -29.13
CA MET A 14 36.67 -7.84 -28.43
C MET A 14 35.27 -7.89 -27.81
N ALA A 15 34.42 -8.69 -28.47
CA ALA A 15 33.24 -9.30 -27.90
C ALA A 15 33.58 -10.05 -26.61
N LEU A 16 32.65 -10.02 -25.65
CA LEU A 16 32.21 -11.13 -24.78
C LEU A 16 31.45 -10.53 -23.59
N GLY A 17 30.19 -10.93 -23.42
CA GLY A 17 29.44 -10.67 -22.20
C GLY A 17 28.08 -10.06 -22.48
N THR A 18 27.08 -10.91 -22.66
CA THR A 18 25.67 -10.59 -22.39
C THR A 18 25.54 -10.23 -20.91
N ALA A 19 25.89 -9.00 -20.54
CA ALA A 19 25.57 -8.45 -19.24
C ALA A 19 24.07 -8.14 -19.22
N PRO A 20 23.36 -8.49 -18.13
CA PRO A 20 21.91 -8.58 -18.13
C PRO A 20 21.35 -7.20 -18.44
N ALA A 21 20.33 -7.18 -19.31
CA ALA A 21 19.38 -6.10 -19.35
C ALA A 21 18.92 -5.87 -17.91
N ILE A 22 19.42 -4.81 -17.28
CA ILE A 22 18.86 -4.32 -16.02
C ILE A 22 17.42 -4.06 -16.38
N ALA A 23 16.56 -4.87 -15.76
CA ALA A 23 15.15 -4.95 -16.02
C ALA A 23 14.59 -3.55 -16.27
N GLN A 24 13.96 -3.38 -17.43
CA GLN A 24 12.78 -2.52 -17.49
C GLN A 24 11.83 -3.08 -16.44
N GLN A 25 12.01 -2.63 -15.20
CA GLN A 25 11.06 -2.83 -14.13
C GLN A 25 9.85 -2.07 -14.62
N GLN A 26 8.96 -2.80 -15.29
CA GLN A 26 7.67 -2.29 -15.71
C GLN A 26 7.14 -1.52 -14.51
N GLN A 27 6.88 -0.26 -14.77
CA GLN A 27 6.09 0.60 -13.93
C GLN A 27 4.67 0.03 -13.96
N GLN A 28 4.49 -1.17 -13.39
CA GLN A 28 3.19 -1.74 -13.10
C GLN A 28 2.58 -0.75 -12.13
N GLY A 29 1.62 0.02 -12.65
CA GLY A 29 0.78 0.86 -11.84
C GLY A 29 0.21 0.02 -10.71
N LEU A 30 -0.02 0.67 -9.57
CA LEU A 30 -0.71 0.03 -8.46
C LEU A 30 -2.04 -0.54 -8.94
N SER A 31 -2.36 -1.76 -8.50
CA SER A 31 -3.70 -2.29 -8.72
C SER A 31 -4.73 -1.36 -8.09
N GLU A 32 -5.95 -1.36 -8.60
CA GLU A 32 -7.04 -0.56 -8.04
C GLU A 32 -7.27 -0.87 -6.55
N LEU A 33 -7.12 -2.15 -6.17
CA LEU A 33 -7.18 -2.59 -4.78
C LEU A 33 -6.09 -1.94 -3.92
N ALA A 34 -4.87 -1.86 -4.44
CA ALA A 34 -3.76 -1.20 -3.75
C ALA A 34 -4.01 0.30 -3.58
N ALA A 35 -4.48 0.97 -4.63
CA ALA A 35 -4.83 2.39 -4.59
C ALA A 35 -5.92 2.68 -3.55
N ASN A 36 -6.89 1.78 -3.43
CA ASN A 36 -7.94 1.85 -2.41
C ASN A 36 -7.38 1.66 -0.99
N ASP A 37 -6.43 0.75 -0.80
CA ASP A 37 -5.77 0.54 0.50
C ASP A 37 -4.97 1.76 0.95
N PHE A 38 -4.21 2.38 0.05
CA PHE A 38 -3.50 3.63 0.36
C PHE A 38 -4.45 4.78 0.70
N ARG A 39 -5.62 4.84 0.04
CA ARG A 39 -6.66 5.83 0.35
C ARG A 39 -7.26 5.65 1.73
N CYS A 40 -7.62 4.42 2.06
CA CYS A 40 -8.14 4.12 3.37
C CYS A 40 -7.07 4.34 4.46
N PHE A 41 -5.80 3.96 4.23
CA PHE A 41 -4.72 4.23 5.16
C PHE A 41 -4.54 5.74 5.42
N ALA A 42 -4.43 6.54 4.35
CA ALA A 42 -4.23 7.98 4.48
C ALA A 42 -5.44 8.67 5.15
N LEU A 43 -6.66 8.27 4.81
CA LEU A 43 -7.88 8.83 5.39
C LEU A 43 -7.99 8.52 6.90
N MET A 44 -7.75 7.28 7.31
CA MET A 44 -7.83 6.89 8.73
C MET A 44 -6.75 7.58 9.56
N GLY A 45 -5.53 7.71 9.01
CA GLY A 45 -4.45 8.49 9.63
C GLY A 45 -4.84 9.95 9.82
N ALA A 46 -5.36 10.60 8.78
CA ALA A 46 -5.80 12.00 8.86
C ALA A 46 -6.94 12.20 9.87
N GLN A 47 -7.94 11.31 9.90
CA GLN A 47 -9.03 11.38 10.88
C GLN A 47 -8.55 11.18 12.31
N ARG A 48 -7.56 10.31 12.52
CA ARG A 48 -6.93 10.13 13.83
C ARG A 48 -6.22 11.39 14.27
N ASP A 49 -5.42 11.99 13.40
CA ASP A 49 -4.66 13.20 13.71
C ASP A 49 -5.59 14.40 13.96
N LEU A 50 -6.69 14.52 13.21
CA LEU A 50 -7.74 15.50 13.50
C LEU A 50 -8.39 15.27 14.87
N LEU A 51 -8.77 14.03 15.17
CA LEU A 51 -9.42 13.70 16.44
C LEU A 51 -8.50 13.94 17.64
N LEU A 52 -7.19 13.66 17.52
CA LEU A 52 -6.19 13.94 18.55
C LEU A 52 -6.18 15.42 18.95
N ASN A 53 -6.39 16.32 17.98
CA ASN A 53 -6.37 17.77 18.19
C ASN A 53 -7.73 18.37 18.62
N ARG A 54 -8.83 17.59 18.58
CA ARG A 54 -10.14 18.05 19.04
C ARG A 54 -10.22 18.13 20.56
N THR A 55 -10.73 19.26 21.05
CA THR A 55 -10.98 19.53 22.49
C THR A 55 -12.46 19.53 22.84
N ASP A 56 -13.33 19.42 21.84
CA ASP A 56 -14.79 19.46 21.91
C ASP A 56 -15.44 18.08 21.96
N VAL A 57 -14.63 17.01 22.08
CA VAL A 57 -15.09 15.62 22.18
C VAL A 57 -14.76 15.12 23.57
N ASP A 58 -15.73 14.44 24.19
CA ASP A 58 -15.54 13.78 25.49
C ASP A 58 -14.34 12.82 25.46
N ALA A 59 -13.62 12.70 26.58
CA ALA A 59 -12.38 11.93 26.66
C ALA A 59 -12.60 10.43 26.41
N GLU A 60 -13.68 9.84 26.93
CA GLU A 60 -14.01 8.43 26.74
C GLU A 60 -14.40 8.17 25.29
N GLN A 61 -15.28 9.02 24.74
CA GLN A 61 -15.66 8.94 23.34
C GLN A 61 -14.46 9.09 22.39
N LYS A 62 -13.56 10.03 22.70
CA LYS A 62 -12.32 10.26 21.95
C LYS A 62 -11.42 9.02 22.00
N ALA A 63 -11.24 8.42 23.17
CA ALA A 63 -10.43 7.21 23.32
C ALA A 63 -11.00 6.04 22.50
N GLY A 64 -12.32 5.79 22.57
CA GLY A 64 -12.98 4.75 21.78
C GLY A 64 -12.77 4.92 20.27
N ARG A 65 -12.99 6.13 19.76
CA ARG A 65 -12.79 6.44 18.34
C ARG A 65 -11.32 6.33 17.91
N LEU A 66 -10.37 6.72 18.76
CA LEU A 66 -8.94 6.56 18.46
C LEU A 66 -8.53 5.08 18.38
N ILE A 67 -9.10 4.22 19.23
CA ILE A 67 -8.86 2.77 19.17
C ILE A 67 -9.35 2.23 17.82
N GLU A 68 -10.57 2.57 17.40
CA GLU A 68 -11.12 2.15 16.10
C GLU A 68 -10.23 2.59 14.93
N LEU A 69 -9.84 3.87 14.90
CA LEU A 69 -8.98 4.41 13.85
C LEU A 69 -7.59 3.76 13.84
N ASN A 70 -7.04 3.43 15.01
CA ASN A 70 -5.76 2.72 15.09
C ASN A 70 -5.86 1.30 14.51
N VAL A 71 -6.93 0.57 14.81
CA VAL A 71 -7.16 -0.78 14.24
C VAL A 71 -7.28 -0.71 12.72
N LEU A 72 -8.08 0.23 12.20
CA LEU A 72 -8.25 0.41 10.76
C LEU A 72 -6.94 0.83 10.07
N THR A 73 -6.21 1.77 10.65
CA THR A 73 -4.91 2.22 10.13
C THR A 73 -3.91 1.07 10.08
N ALA A 74 -3.81 0.27 11.14
CA ALA A 74 -2.93 -0.89 11.20
C ALA A 74 -3.30 -1.96 10.16
N PHE A 75 -4.60 -2.20 9.96
CA PHE A 75 -5.10 -3.11 8.94
C PHE A 75 -4.64 -2.69 7.54
N TYR A 76 -4.90 -1.44 7.13
CA TYR A 76 -4.52 -0.96 5.80
C TYR A 76 -3.00 -0.85 5.62
N ASN A 77 -2.26 -0.51 6.68
CA ASN A 77 -0.80 -0.55 6.65
C ASN A 77 -0.27 -1.97 6.38
N GLY A 78 -0.81 -2.98 7.07
CA GLY A 78 -0.43 -4.38 6.86
C GLY A 78 -0.72 -4.87 5.44
N ARG A 79 -1.79 -4.40 4.80
CA ARG A 79 -2.07 -4.71 3.39
C ARG A 79 -1.12 -4.01 2.42
N SER A 80 -0.63 -2.83 2.79
CA SER A 80 0.31 -2.06 1.98
C SER A 80 1.76 -2.54 2.08
N SER A 81 2.10 -3.40 3.06
CA SER A 81 3.50 -3.82 3.30
C SER A 81 4.09 -4.69 2.19
N GLN A 82 3.27 -5.17 1.26
CA GLN A 82 3.70 -5.93 0.09
C GLN A 82 4.25 -5.07 -1.05
N TYR A 83 4.06 -3.74 -0.99
CA TYR A 83 4.56 -2.81 -2.00
C TYR A 83 5.92 -2.23 -1.61
N ASN A 84 6.73 -1.89 -2.61
CA ASN A 84 8.02 -1.25 -2.33
C ASN A 84 7.84 0.20 -1.86
N ALA A 85 8.83 0.72 -1.12
CA ALA A 85 8.76 2.04 -0.51
C ALA A 85 8.52 3.20 -1.50
N ASN A 86 9.03 3.09 -2.73
CA ASN A 86 8.85 4.12 -3.76
C ASN A 86 7.40 4.17 -4.26
N GLN A 87 6.80 3.00 -4.50
CA GLN A 87 5.39 2.87 -4.88
C GLN A 87 4.48 3.40 -3.77
N VAL A 88 4.77 3.03 -2.51
CA VAL A 88 4.03 3.50 -1.33
C VAL A 88 4.09 5.02 -1.23
N SER A 89 5.29 5.61 -1.29
CA SER A 89 5.47 7.07 -1.14
C SER A 89 4.72 7.85 -2.23
N SER A 90 4.85 7.44 -3.50
CA SER A 90 4.15 8.09 -4.61
C SER A 90 2.62 7.99 -4.48
N ALA A 91 2.12 6.82 -4.09
CA ALA A 91 0.69 6.58 -3.91
C ALA A 91 0.10 7.39 -2.76
N LEU A 92 0.81 7.45 -1.62
CA LEU A 92 0.38 8.24 -0.47
C LEU A 92 0.34 9.73 -0.82
N GLN A 93 1.36 10.27 -1.51
CA GLN A 93 1.34 11.66 -1.96
C GLN A 93 0.19 11.97 -2.94
N GLY A 94 -0.08 11.06 -3.87
CA GLY A 94 -1.23 11.17 -4.77
C GLY A 94 -2.54 11.17 -4.02
N THR A 95 -2.66 10.28 -3.04
CA THR A 95 -3.90 10.09 -2.29
C THR A 95 -4.18 11.22 -1.32
N THR A 96 -3.17 11.72 -0.60
CA THR A 96 -3.32 12.88 0.29
C THR A 96 -3.85 14.09 -0.48
N ARG A 97 -3.34 14.34 -1.70
CA ARG A 97 -3.85 15.42 -2.55
C ARG A 97 -5.31 15.22 -2.96
N GLN A 98 -5.72 13.98 -3.25
CA GLN A 98 -7.11 13.67 -3.56
C GLN A 98 -8.02 13.90 -2.35
N LEU A 99 -7.62 13.41 -1.17
CA LEU A 99 -8.39 13.57 0.07
C LEU A 99 -8.57 15.05 0.44
N LEU A 100 -7.52 15.87 0.26
CA LEU A 100 -7.61 17.32 0.51
C LEU A 100 -8.55 18.05 -0.46
N ALA A 101 -8.81 17.48 -1.63
CA ALA A 101 -9.73 18.04 -2.62
C ALA A 101 -11.17 17.52 -2.47
N MET A 102 -11.42 16.55 -1.57
CA MET A 102 -12.74 15.98 -1.37
C MET A 102 -13.60 16.85 -0.46
N GLU A 103 -14.88 16.95 -0.79
CA GLU A 103 -15.89 17.53 0.10
C GLU A 103 -16.15 16.62 1.31
N GLN A 104 -16.65 17.19 2.41
CA GLN A 104 -16.87 16.45 3.66
C GLN A 104 -17.79 15.23 3.46
N ALA A 105 -18.88 15.37 2.71
CA ALA A 105 -19.78 14.25 2.43
C ALA A 105 -19.10 13.10 1.68
N ALA A 106 -18.19 13.42 0.76
CA ALA A 106 -17.41 12.42 0.03
C ALA A 106 -16.37 11.76 0.94
N LEU A 107 -15.75 12.50 1.86
CA LEU A 107 -14.85 11.94 2.87
C LEU A 107 -15.58 10.97 3.81
N ASP A 108 -16.80 11.31 4.23
CA ASP A 108 -17.61 10.47 5.10
C ASP A 108 -18.03 9.17 4.39
N ALA A 109 -18.47 9.27 3.13
CA ALA A 109 -18.78 8.09 2.31
C ALA A 109 -17.55 7.19 2.12
N GLU A 110 -16.39 7.78 1.87
CA GLU A 110 -15.13 7.05 1.72
C GLU A 110 -14.70 6.38 3.03
N MET A 111 -14.87 7.06 4.16
CA MET A 111 -14.61 6.49 5.49
C MET A 111 -15.49 5.27 5.74
N GLN A 112 -16.79 5.36 5.42
CA GLN A 112 -17.72 4.26 5.54
C GLN A 112 -17.35 3.08 4.62
N ARG A 113 -16.95 3.35 3.38
CA ARG A 113 -16.45 2.34 2.43
C ARG A 113 -15.25 1.59 3.01
N CYS A 114 -14.27 2.31 3.55
CA CYS A 114 -13.08 1.74 4.16
C CYS A 114 -13.41 0.90 5.41
N THR A 115 -14.31 1.37 6.27
CA THR A 115 -14.72 0.61 7.46
C THR A 115 -15.48 -0.66 7.08
N ASN A 116 -16.42 -0.58 6.13
CA ASN A 116 -17.18 -1.74 5.67
C ASN A 116 -16.29 -2.81 5.04
N PHE A 117 -15.30 -2.39 4.25
CA PHE A 117 -14.34 -3.33 3.68
C PHE A 117 -13.57 -4.10 4.77
N TYR A 118 -13.07 -3.39 5.79
CA TYR A 118 -12.42 -4.04 6.95
C TYR A 118 -13.34 -5.03 7.65
N LEU A 119 -14.59 -4.63 7.93
CA LEU A 119 -15.56 -5.48 8.61
C LEU A 119 -15.85 -6.76 7.81
N ASN A 120 -15.99 -6.64 6.49
CA ASN A 120 -16.20 -7.78 5.60
C ASN A 120 -15.01 -8.74 5.63
N VAL A 121 -13.78 -8.23 5.52
CA VAL A 121 -12.58 -9.07 5.61
C VAL A 121 -12.49 -9.77 6.96
N ARG A 122 -12.74 -9.05 8.06
CA ARG A 122 -12.72 -9.63 9.41
C ARG A 122 -13.76 -10.74 9.58
N GLN A 123 -14.95 -10.55 9.03
CA GLN A 123 -16.02 -11.55 9.05
C GLN A 123 -15.60 -12.79 8.27
N SER A 124 -15.12 -12.64 7.03
CA SER A 124 -14.63 -13.76 6.21
C SER A 124 -13.49 -14.53 6.88
N MET A 125 -12.57 -13.83 7.56
CA MET A 125 -11.50 -14.49 8.33
C MET A 125 -12.04 -15.30 9.52
N THR A 126 -13.07 -14.80 10.19
CA THR A 126 -13.73 -15.51 11.29
C THR A 126 -14.39 -16.79 10.80
N GLU A 127 -15.12 -16.71 9.69
CA GLU A 127 -15.78 -17.85 9.05
C GLU A 127 -14.77 -18.89 8.57
N ALA A 128 -13.69 -18.47 7.90
CA ALA A 128 -12.63 -19.36 7.44
C ALA A 128 -11.96 -20.11 8.60
N ARG A 129 -11.73 -19.43 9.74
CA ARG A 129 -11.18 -20.07 10.94
C ARG A 129 -12.14 -21.09 11.53
N ALA A 130 -13.44 -20.80 11.57
CA ALA A 130 -14.44 -21.74 12.05
C ALA A 130 -14.51 -23.00 11.16
N GLN A 131 -14.49 -22.83 9.84
CA GLN A 131 -14.46 -23.93 8.89
C GLN A 131 -13.18 -24.76 9.02
N ALA A 132 -12.01 -24.12 9.18
CA ALA A 132 -10.75 -24.82 9.39
C ALA A 132 -10.76 -25.65 10.69
N ALA A 133 -11.32 -25.13 11.78
CA ALA A 133 -11.45 -25.86 13.04
C ALA A 133 -12.37 -27.09 12.92
N GLN A 134 -13.44 -27.00 12.13
CA GLN A 134 -14.33 -28.12 11.84
C GLN A 134 -13.63 -29.20 10.99
N ALA A 135 -12.84 -28.80 9.98
CA ALA A 135 -12.10 -29.75 9.16
C ALA A 135 -11.07 -30.56 9.97
N ILE A 136 -10.37 -29.91 10.90
CA ILE A 136 -9.37 -30.56 11.76
C ILE A 136 -10.04 -31.53 12.76
N SER A 137 -11.15 -31.15 13.36
CA SER A 137 -11.88 -32.02 14.31
C SER A 137 -12.55 -33.21 13.62
N GLY A 138 -13.04 -33.06 12.38
CA GLY A 138 -13.59 -34.15 11.59
C GLY A 138 -12.54 -35.20 11.16
N GLN A 139 -11.26 -34.82 11.02
CA GLN A 139 -10.18 -35.76 10.72
C GLN A 139 -9.70 -36.57 11.92
N GLN A 140 -9.99 -36.17 13.16
CA GLN A 140 -9.58 -36.91 14.37
C GLN A 140 -10.55 -38.02 14.77
N GLN A 141 -11.68 -38.18 14.06
CA GLN A 141 -12.71 -39.19 14.34
C GLN A 141 -12.73 -40.34 13.31
N GLN A 142 -11.73 -40.43 12.43
CA GLN A 142 -11.49 -41.54 11.50
C GLN A 142 -10.19 -42.25 11.85
#